data_AF-A0A024UQV4-F1
#
_entry.id   AF-A0A024UQV4-F1
#
_cell.length_a   1.000
_cell.length_b   1.000
_cell.length_c   1.000
_cell.angle_alpha   90.00
_cell.angle_beta   90.00
_cell.angle_gamma   90.00
#
_symmetry.space_group_name_H-M   'P 1'
#
loop_
_entity.id
_entity.type
_entity.pdbx_description
1 polymer ?
#
loop_
_entity_poly.entity_id
_entity_poly.type
_entity_poly.pdbx_seq_one_letter_code
_entity_poly.pdbx_strand_id
1 'polypeptide(L)'
;MEVKKPVHVFTGKSYNEWECRLLAYLEIKEVAEVVEGTMPPTHADYYAKNRLARVIILSALDDAQVRMVFKVRDAPAMLSRLRKRYGNKSYMGEAYHFQALLNLRIGQNESARRQVLRQIQYAC
;
A
#
# COMPACT_ATOMS: atom_id res chain seq x y z
N MET A 1 -13.73 -19.94 1.48
CA MET A 1 -13.70 -18.55 0.97
C MET A 1 -12.26 -18.14 0.80
N GLU A 2 -11.78 -17.94 -0.42
CA GLU A 2 -10.47 -17.30 -0.62
C GLU A 2 -10.57 -15.85 -0.17
N VAL A 3 -9.82 -15.50 0.87
CA VAL A 3 -9.67 -14.10 1.28
C VAL A 3 -8.85 -13.42 0.18
N LYS A 4 -9.51 -12.70 -0.73
CA LYS A 4 -8.83 -11.84 -1.70
C LYS A 4 -7.98 -10.84 -0.92
N LYS A 5 -6.65 -11.04 -0.94
CA LYS A 5 -5.72 -10.11 -0.30
C LYS A 5 -5.80 -8.77 -1.05
N PRO A 6 -6.07 -7.66 -0.35
CA PRO A 6 -6.24 -6.37 -1.00
C PRO A 6 -4.94 -5.84 -1.60
N VAL A 7 -3.79 -6.24 -1.04
CA VAL A 7 -2.45 -5.97 -1.60
C VAL A 7 -1.80 -7.31 -1.92
N HIS A 8 -1.24 -7.41 -3.13
CA HIS A 8 -0.48 -8.59 -3.53
C HIS A 8 0.85 -8.64 -2.79
N VAL A 9 1.37 -9.85 -2.60
CA VAL A 9 2.65 -10.07 -1.93
C VAL A 9 3.79 -9.53 -2.81
N PHE A 10 4.66 -8.70 -2.24
CA PHE A 10 5.85 -8.18 -2.93
C PHE A 10 6.94 -9.24 -2.99
N THR A 11 7.39 -9.52 -4.21
CA THR A 11 8.41 -10.53 -4.51
C THR A 11 9.73 -9.94 -5.01
N GLY A 12 9.93 -8.62 -4.83
CA GLY A 12 11.13 -7.91 -5.30
C GLY A 12 11.01 -7.26 -6.68
N LYS A 13 9.89 -7.44 -7.39
CA LYS A 13 9.62 -6.84 -8.71
C LYS A 13 8.51 -5.80 -8.66
N SER A 14 8.54 -4.82 -9.57
CA SER A 14 7.51 -3.78 -9.72
C SER A 14 7.24 -2.98 -8.42
N TYR A 15 8.31 -2.59 -7.71
CA TYR A 15 8.21 -1.95 -6.39
C TYR A 15 7.30 -0.71 -6.38
N ASN A 16 7.46 0.21 -7.33
CA ASN A 16 6.68 1.45 -7.36
C ASN A 16 5.17 1.18 -7.48
N GLU A 17 4.78 0.19 -8.30
CA GLU A 17 3.38 -0.21 -8.44
C GLU A 17 2.86 -0.89 -7.16
N TRP A 18 3.66 -1.79 -6.57
CA TRP A 18 3.32 -2.44 -5.31
C TRP A 18 3.15 -1.40 -4.18
N GLU A 19 4.07 -0.45 -4.09
CA GLU A 19 4.06 0.61 -3.11
C GLU A 19 2.83 1.51 -3.27
N CYS A 20 2.47 1.88 -4.50
CA CYS A 20 1.27 2.65 -4.78
C CYS A 20 0.00 1.95 -4.26
N ARG A 21 -0.10 0.63 -4.49
CA ARG A 21 -1.23 -0.20 -3.99
C ARG A 21 -1.21 -0.36 -2.48
N LEU A 22 -0.03 -0.50 -1.88
CA LEU A 22 0.13 -0.56 -0.43
C LEU A 22 -0.32 0.75 0.23
N LEU A 23 0.15 1.90 -0.27
CA LEU A 23 -0.23 3.22 0.23
C LEU A 23 -1.75 3.44 0.10
N ALA A 24 -2.31 3.12 -1.06
CA ALA A 24 -3.75 3.20 -1.28
C ALA A 24 -4.55 2.34 -0.28
N TYR A 25 -4.04 1.16 0.08
CA TYR A 25 -4.67 0.32 1.09
C TYR A 25 -4.50 0.87 2.52
N LEU A 26 -3.34 1.46 2.83
CA LEU A 26 -3.10 2.13 4.12
C LEU A 26 -4.02 3.35 4.30
N GLU A 27 -4.33 4.07 3.22
CA GLU A 27 -5.32 5.15 3.22
C GLU A 27 -6.73 4.65 3.52
N ILE A 28 -7.16 3.57 2.85
CA ILE A 28 -8.45 2.92 3.13
C ILE A 28 -8.54 2.44 4.58
N LYS A 29 -7.40 2.14 5.21
CA LYS A 29 -7.30 1.74 6.61
C LYS A 29 -7.02 2.90 7.57
N GLU A 30 -7.01 4.13 7.08
CA GLU A 30 -6.82 5.36 7.87
C GLU A 30 -5.50 5.38 8.68
N VAL A 31 -4.46 4.74 8.14
CA VAL A 31 -3.13 4.62 8.76
C VAL A 31 -1.99 5.12 7.87
N ALA A 32 -2.30 5.65 6.67
CA ALA A 32 -1.29 6.18 5.75
C ALA A 32 -0.43 7.30 6.38
N GLU A 33 -1.06 8.18 7.17
CA GLU A 33 -0.40 9.31 7.84
C GLU A 33 0.85 8.90 8.64
N VAL A 34 0.80 7.74 9.31
CA VAL A 34 1.92 7.25 10.14
C VAL A 34 3.10 6.80 9.28
N VAL A 35 2.83 6.32 8.07
CA VAL A 35 3.85 5.86 7.12
C VAL A 35 4.45 7.03 6.34
N GLU A 36 3.69 8.10 6.15
CA GLU A 36 4.13 9.35 5.52
C GLU A 36 4.94 10.25 6.46
N GLY A 37 5.00 9.89 7.76
CA GLY A 37 5.76 10.63 8.77
C GLY A 37 4.96 11.75 9.43
N THR A 38 3.65 11.81 9.18
CA THR A 38 2.72 12.72 9.85
C THR A 38 2.38 12.12 11.22
N MET A 39 2.60 12.88 12.30
CA MET A 39 2.32 12.41 13.65
C MET A 39 0.83 12.58 13.95
N PRO A 40 0.10 11.50 14.32
CA PRO A 40 -1.27 11.60 14.80
C PRO A 40 -1.36 12.49 16.04
N PRO A 41 -2.54 13.07 16.32
CA PRO A 41 -2.71 14.07 17.38
C PRO A 41 -2.37 13.57 18.79
N THR A 42 -2.41 12.25 19.03
CA THR A 42 -2.02 11.66 20.31
C THR A 42 -0.97 10.56 20.16
N HIS A 43 -0.14 10.40 21.20
CA HIS A 43 0.84 9.31 21.27
C HIS A 43 0.19 7.91 21.24
N ALA A 44 -0.97 7.74 21.89
CA ALA A 44 -1.67 6.46 21.91
C ALA A 44 -2.17 6.07 20.51
N ASP A 45 -2.72 7.04 19.77
CA ASP A 45 -3.18 6.85 18.39
C ASP A 45 -2.02 6.51 17.47
N TYR A 46 -0.87 7.18 17.64
CA TYR A 46 0.35 6.84 16.92
C TYR A 46 0.73 5.37 17.11
N TYR A 47 0.79 4.86 18.34
CA TYR A 47 1.18 3.47 18.58
C TYR A 47 0.20 2.47 17.97
N ALA A 48 -1.10 2.72 18.09
CA ALA A 48 -2.13 1.86 17.52
C ALA A 48 -2.05 1.82 15.98
N LYS A 49 -2.00 2.99 15.34
CA LYS A 49 -1.91 3.12 13.88
C LYS A 49 -0.57 2.58 13.34
N ASN A 50 0.55 2.86 14.02
CA ASN A 50 1.86 2.30 13.66
C ASN A 50 1.84 0.77 13.72
N ARG A 51 1.27 0.18 14.77
CA ARG A 51 1.17 -1.29 14.88
C ARG A 51 0.34 -1.87 13.74
N LEU A 52 -0.80 -1.28 13.40
CA LEU A 52 -1.63 -1.72 12.29
C LEU A 52 -0.91 -1.60 10.94
N ALA A 53 -0.28 -0.45 10.67
CA ALA A 53 0.49 -0.23 9.45
C ALA A 53 1.63 -1.26 9.29
N ARG A 54 2.34 -1.59 10.37
CA ARG A 54 3.39 -2.63 10.36
C ARG A 54 2.84 -4.00 9.98
N VAL A 55 1.70 -4.40 10.56
CA VAL A 55 1.06 -5.68 10.23
C VAL A 55 0.66 -5.72 8.76
N ILE A 56 0.10 -4.63 8.23
CA ILE A 56 -0.26 -4.52 6.82
C ILE A 56 0.97 -4.64 5.93
N ILE A 57 2.04 -3.91 6.22
CA ILE A 57 3.30 -3.97 5.48
C ILE A 57 3.85 -5.41 5.49
N LEU A 58 3.98 -6.03 6.66
CA LEU A 58 4.50 -7.41 6.77
C LEU A 58 3.65 -8.41 5.99
N SER A 59 2.32 -8.27 6.02
CA SER A 59 1.39 -9.16 5.32
C SER A 59 1.46 -9.02 3.80
N ALA A 60 2.01 -7.91 3.31
CA ALA A 60 2.17 -7.59 1.90
C ALA A 60 3.58 -7.93 1.37
N LEU A 61 4.44 -8.56 2.16
CA LEU A 61 5.80 -8.96 1.78
C LEU A 61 5.95 -10.48 1.73
N ASP A 62 6.84 -10.98 0.87
CA ASP A 62 7.30 -12.36 0.94
C ASP A 62 8.32 -12.57 2.09
N ASP A 63 8.67 -13.82 2.36
CA ASP A 63 9.57 -14.16 3.47
C ASP A 63 10.95 -13.50 3.37
N ALA A 64 11.48 -13.37 2.16
CA ALA A 64 12.78 -12.74 1.94
C ALA A 64 12.74 -11.26 2.33
N GLN A 65 11.65 -10.57 1.97
CA GLN A 65 11.48 -9.15 2.20
C GLN A 65 11.09 -8.88 3.65
N VAL A 66 10.29 -9.77 4.26
CA VAL A 66 9.98 -9.75 5.70
C VAL A 66 11.26 -9.79 6.53
N ARG A 67 12.21 -10.70 6.20
CA ARG A 67 13.49 -10.82 6.94
C ARG A 67 14.30 -9.51 6.97
N MET A 68 14.11 -8.62 6.01
CA MET A 68 14.80 -7.32 6.01
C MET A 68 14.22 -6.32 7.02
N VAL A 69 12.93 -6.40 7.30
CA VAL A 69 12.19 -5.35 8.01
C VAL A 69 11.48 -5.81 9.29
N PHE A 70 11.41 -7.12 9.57
CA PHE A 70 10.65 -7.64 10.73
C PHE A 70 11.10 -7.10 12.10
N LYS A 71 12.40 -6.77 12.26
CA LYS A 71 12.94 -6.17 13.50
C LYS A 71 12.68 -4.67 13.62
N VAL A 72 12.18 -4.02 12.56
CA VAL A 72 11.92 -2.59 12.54
C VAL A 72 10.59 -2.31 13.26
N ARG A 73 10.64 -1.40 14.24
CA ARG A 73 9.50 -1.09 15.12
C ARG A 73 8.58 0.00 14.60
N ASP A 74 8.98 0.68 13.53
CA ASP A 74 8.27 1.81 12.94
C ASP A 74 7.92 1.53 11.48
N ALA A 75 6.64 1.60 11.14
CA ALA A 75 6.13 1.48 9.78
C ALA A 75 6.82 2.42 8.77
N PRO A 76 7.02 3.73 9.07
CA PRO A 76 7.74 4.63 8.17
C PRO A 76 9.19 4.18 7.92
N ALA A 77 9.88 3.67 8.95
CA ALA A 77 11.24 3.13 8.79
C ALA A 77 11.27 1.84 7.96
N MET A 78 10.25 0.98 8.08
CA MET A 78 10.10 -0.22 7.23
C MET A 78 9.99 0.16 5.76
N LEU A 79 9.06 1.06 5.42
CA LEU A 79 8.84 1.47 4.04
C LEU A 79 10.05 2.24 3.49
N SER A 80 10.68 3.09 4.30
CA SER A 80 11.93 3.78 3.91
C SER A 80 13.04 2.80 3.53
N ARG A 81 13.22 1.70 4.28
CA ARG A 81 14.21 0.66 3.94
C ARG A 81 13.88 -0.06 2.63
N LEU A 82 12.60 -0.35 2.39
CA LEU A 82 12.15 -0.96 1.14
C LEU A 82 12.33 -0.02 -0.05
N ARG A 83 11.93 1.25 0.09
CA ARG A 83 12.19 2.32 -0.89
C ARG A 83 13.66 2.45 -1.23
N LYS A 84 14.54 2.46 -0.23
CA LYS A 84 15.99 2.55 -0.46
C LYS A 84 16.56 1.37 -1.25
N ARG A 85 15.98 0.17 -1.09
CA ARG A 85 16.47 -1.04 -1.77
C ARG A 85 15.87 -1.24 -3.17
N TYR A 86 14.59 -0.93 -3.32
CA TYR A 86 13.80 -1.32 -4.49
C TYR A 86 13.17 -0.14 -5.24
N GLY A 87 13.10 1.04 -4.63
CA GLY A 87 12.52 2.22 -5.22
C GLY A 87 13.39 2.76 -6.36
N ASN A 88 12.78 2.89 -7.53
CA ASN A 88 13.35 3.67 -8.62
C ASN A 88 12.85 5.12 -8.51
N LYS A 89 13.74 6.11 -8.74
CA LYS A 89 13.43 7.56 -8.75
C LYS A 89 12.51 8.00 -9.91
N SER A 90 11.58 7.17 -10.35
CA SER A 90 10.71 7.50 -11.49
C SER A 90 9.41 8.17 -11.01
N TYR A 91 9.18 9.38 -11.51
CA TYR A 91 8.09 10.32 -11.21
C TYR A 91 6.66 9.82 -11.52
N MET A 92 6.47 8.56 -11.93
CA MET A 92 5.15 8.02 -12.30
C MET A 92 4.25 7.66 -11.10
N GLY A 93 4.70 7.89 -9.86
CA GLY A 93 4.05 7.39 -8.64
C GLY A 93 2.62 7.90 -8.40
N GLU A 94 2.32 9.18 -8.70
CA GLU A 94 1.02 9.78 -8.37
C GLU A 94 -0.13 9.20 -9.22
N ALA A 95 0.09 9.01 -10.52
CA ALA A 95 -0.91 8.42 -11.43
C ALA A 95 -1.21 6.95 -11.07
N TYR A 96 -0.16 6.17 -10.72
CA TYR A 96 -0.33 4.79 -10.27
C TYR A 96 -1.02 4.69 -8.92
N HIS A 97 -0.74 5.63 -8.01
CA HIS A 97 -1.39 5.69 -6.71
C HIS A 97 -2.88 5.99 -6.82
N PHE A 98 -3.26 7.00 -7.63
CA PHE A 98 -4.67 7.29 -7.92
C PHE A 98 -5.38 6.10 -8.59
N GLN A 99 -4.74 5.47 -9.57
CA GLN A 99 -5.29 4.26 -10.22
C GLN A 99 -5.46 3.10 -9.23
N ALA A 100 -4.53 2.93 -8.28
CA ALA A 100 -4.60 1.90 -7.25
C ALA A 100 -5.75 2.15 -6.25
N LEU A 101 -5.94 3.40 -5.82
CA LEU A 101 -7.07 3.82 -4.98
C LEU A 101 -8.40 3.50 -5.67
N LEU A 102 -8.53 3.89 -6.94
CA LEU A 102 -9.71 3.57 -7.74
C LEU A 102 -9.93 2.06 -7.79
N ASN A 103 -8.92 1.27 -8.17
CA ASN A 103 -9.03 -0.19 -8.29
C ASN A 103 -9.41 -0.89 -6.97
N LEU A 104 -8.91 -0.42 -5.83
CA LEU A 104 -9.24 -0.98 -4.52
C LEU A 104 -10.66 -0.65 -4.10
N ARG A 105 -11.08 0.61 -4.27
CA ARG A 105 -12.42 1.08 -3.92
C ARG A 105 -13.49 0.43 -4.83
N ILE A 106 -13.13 0.27 -6.09
CA ILE A 106 -13.88 -0.47 -7.11
C ILE A 106 -13.91 -1.98 -6.81
N GLY A 107 -12.80 -2.57 -6.36
CA GLY A 107 -12.74 -3.98 -5.99
C GLY A 107 -13.62 -4.31 -4.79
N GLN A 108 -13.83 -3.34 -3.90
CA GLN A 108 -14.81 -3.40 -2.81
C GLN A 108 -16.26 -3.18 -3.30
N ASN A 109 -16.46 -2.71 -4.55
CA ASN A 109 -17.75 -2.37 -5.12
C ASN A 109 -17.85 -2.93 -6.56
N GLU A 110 -18.14 -4.23 -6.70
CA GLU A 110 -18.09 -4.96 -7.98
C GLU A 110 -18.95 -4.37 -9.12
N SER A 111 -19.91 -3.48 -8.81
CA SER A 111 -20.70 -2.73 -9.80
C SER A 111 -19.88 -1.60 -10.46
N ALA A 112 -19.13 -0.82 -9.67
CA ALA A 112 -18.29 0.29 -10.14
C ALA A 112 -17.15 -0.21 -11.04
N ARG A 113 -16.67 -1.43 -10.81
CA ARG A 113 -15.59 -2.06 -11.61
C ARG A 113 -15.97 -2.26 -13.04
N ARG A 114 -17.21 -2.72 -13.25
CA ARG A 114 -17.75 -2.94 -14.59
C ARG A 114 -18.00 -1.63 -15.32
N GLN A 115 -18.30 -0.55 -14.60
CA GLN A 115 -18.55 0.76 -15.20
C GLN A 115 -17.26 1.45 -15.66
N VAL A 116 -16.22 1.47 -14.82
CA VAL A 116 -14.94 2.10 -15.17
C VAL A 116 -14.19 1.32 -16.26
N LEU A 117 -14.19 -0.01 -16.22
CA LEU A 117 -13.60 -0.83 -17.28
C LEU A 117 -14.31 -0.65 -18.63
N ARG A 118 -15.65 -0.45 -18.63
CA ARG A 118 -16.39 -0.11 -19.84
C ARG A 118 -15.98 1.26 -20.37
N GLN A 119 -15.87 2.28 -19.52
CA GLN A 119 -15.50 3.63 -19.96
C GLN A 119 -14.09 3.71 -20.56
N ILE A 120 -13.13 2.94 -20.05
CA ILE A 120 -11.78 2.85 -20.62
C ILE A 120 -11.79 2.14 -21.98
N GLN A 121 -12.66 1.15 -22.17
CA GLN A 121 -12.78 0.40 -23.43
C GLN A 121 -13.49 1.20 -24.55
N TYR A 122 -14.23 2.26 -24.22
CA TYR A 122 -14.84 3.18 -25.19
C TYR A 122 -14.00 4.45 -25.45
N ALA A 123 -12.82 4.56 -24.84
CA ALA A 123 -11.89 5.67 -25.02
C ALA A 123 -10.67 5.32 -25.90
N CYS A 124 -10.66 4.14 -26.52
CA CYS A 124 -9.77 3.72 -27.61
C CYS A 124 -10.62 3.44 -28.86
#